data_AF-A0A1B7WTU5-F1
#
_entry.id   AF-A0A1B7WTU5-F1
#
_cell.length_a   1.000
_cell.length_b   1.000
_cell.length_c   1.000
_cell.angle_alpha   90.00
_cell.angle_beta   90.00
_cell.angle_gamma   90.00
#
_symmetry.space_group_name_H-M   'P 1'
#
loop_
_entity.id
_entity.type
_entity.pdbx_description
1 polymer ?
#
loop_
_entity_poly.entity_id
_entity_poly.type
_entity_poly.pdbx_seq_one_letter_code
_entity_poly.pdbx_strand_id
1 'polypeptide(L)'
;MKPDFHVVDEQLSIKYLENLLKAQPSQLKLVAADGQEIIIPESVYHLLYQTVHALASGKVISVVIQDRELTTQKAADLLKVSRPYLIKLLEQGEIPYITVGTHRRVRFDDLMKYKEQRDAKRSQFLQEMIDISEEAGLYDYEE
;
A
#
# COMPACT_ATOMS: atom_id res chain seq x y z
N MET A 1 28.96 3.08 20.60
CA MET A 1 28.80 4.55 20.68
C MET A 1 27.54 4.89 19.91
N LYS A 2 26.51 5.47 20.56
CA LYS A 2 25.30 5.89 19.83
C LYS A 2 25.69 7.08 18.94
N PRO A 3 25.37 7.10 17.64
CA PRO A 3 25.71 8.24 16.81
C PRO A 3 24.90 9.45 17.27
N ASP A 4 25.57 10.60 17.40
CA ASP A 4 24.94 11.87 17.74
C ASP A 4 24.44 12.51 16.44
N PHE A 5 23.14 12.41 16.18
CA PHE A 5 22.51 12.75 14.89
C PHE A 5 22.13 14.23 14.76
N HIS A 6 22.57 15.11 15.67
CA HIS A 6 22.10 16.50 15.68
C HIS A 6 22.55 17.35 14.48
N VAL A 7 23.43 16.86 13.58
CA VAL A 7 23.83 17.54 12.32
C VAL A 7 24.23 16.53 11.22
N VAL A 8 23.34 15.61 10.84
CA VAL A 8 23.61 14.66 9.73
C VAL A 8 22.59 14.87 8.61
N ASP A 9 23.05 14.80 7.35
CA ASP A 9 22.22 14.72 6.14
C ASP A 9 21.00 13.85 6.39
N GLU A 10 19.81 14.41 6.19
CA GLU A 10 18.52 13.75 6.40
C GLU A 10 18.45 12.42 5.64
N GLN A 11 19.03 12.36 4.44
CA GLN A 11 19.04 11.16 3.62
C GLN A 11 19.90 10.05 4.23
N LEU A 12 21.04 10.40 4.86
CA LEU A 12 21.88 9.44 5.58
C LEU A 12 21.17 8.93 6.83
N SER A 13 20.48 9.81 7.55
CA SER A 13 19.70 9.45 8.74
C SER A 13 18.55 8.49 8.41
N ILE A 14 17.82 8.76 7.31
CA ILE A 14 16.74 7.88 6.83
C ILE A 14 17.29 6.52 6.39
N LYS A 15 18.41 6.46 5.64
CA LYS A 15 19.05 5.19 5.27
C LYS A 15 19.53 4.39 6.48
N TYR A 16 20.07 5.07 7.49
CA TYR A 16 20.47 4.43 8.73
C TYR A 16 19.25 3.84 9.46
N LEU A 17 18.16 4.61 9.55
CA LEU A 17 16.90 4.15 10.14
C LEU A 17 16.31 2.96 9.37
N GLU A 18 16.35 2.96 8.04
CA GLU A 18 15.90 1.84 7.21
C GLU A 18 16.64 0.54 7.58
N ASN A 19 17.96 0.63 7.75
CA ASN A 19 18.77 -0.53 8.12
C ASN A 19 18.50 -1.01 9.54
N LEU A 20 18.24 -0.11 10.49
CA LEU A 20 17.78 -0.49 11.83
C LEU A 20 16.43 -1.21 11.79
N LEU A 21 15.51 -0.73 10.96
CA LEU A 21 14.19 -1.33 10.84
C LEU A 21 14.21 -2.66 10.09
N LYS A 22 15.27 -3.03 9.34
CA LYS A 22 15.42 -4.39 8.78
C LYS A 22 15.66 -5.47 9.86
N ALA A 23 16.06 -5.08 11.07
CA ALA A 23 16.26 -6.01 12.19
C ALA A 23 14.92 -6.48 12.79
N GLN A 24 14.96 -7.47 13.69
CA GLN A 24 13.76 -8.13 14.21
C GLN A 24 12.75 -7.14 14.86
N PRO A 25 11.44 -7.21 14.51
CA PRO A 25 10.41 -6.27 14.97
C PRO A 25 10.27 -6.17 16.49
N SER A 26 10.52 -7.28 17.19
CA SER A 26 10.12 -7.53 18.58
C SER A 26 10.93 -6.78 19.64
N GLN A 27 11.95 -6.02 19.26
CA GLN A 27 12.83 -5.31 20.20
C GLN A 27 12.88 -3.80 20.02
N LEU A 28 12.18 -3.25 19.02
CA LEU A 28 12.23 -1.83 18.74
C LEU A 28 11.36 -1.05 19.72
N LYS A 29 11.96 -0.01 20.31
CA LYS A 29 11.30 0.89 21.24
C LYS A 29 11.28 2.30 20.71
N LEU A 30 10.20 3.01 20.97
CA LEU A 30 10.11 4.46 20.83
C LEU A 30 10.38 5.09 22.19
N VAL A 31 11.29 6.07 22.22
CA VAL A 31 11.62 6.83 23.42
C VAL A 31 10.94 8.18 23.31
N ALA A 32 10.05 8.49 24.25
CA ALA A 32 9.38 9.78 24.34
C ALA A 32 10.34 10.87 24.85
N ALA A 33 9.95 12.14 24.68
CA ALA A 33 10.77 13.29 25.08
C ALA A 33 11.05 13.33 26.60
N ASP A 34 10.18 12.72 27.40
CA ASP A 34 10.33 12.58 28.86
C ASP A 34 11.14 11.33 29.27
N GLY A 35 11.67 10.59 28.30
CA GLY A 35 12.48 9.38 28.51
C GLY A 35 11.66 8.10 28.69
N GLN A 36 10.33 8.14 28.63
CA GLN A 36 9.52 6.93 28.66
C GLN A 36 9.74 6.08 27.41
N GLU A 37 9.84 4.77 27.58
CA GLU A 37 10.00 3.82 26.48
C GLU A 37 8.72 3.01 26.25
N ILE A 38 8.33 2.84 24.99
CA ILE A 38 7.26 1.93 24.58
C ILE A 38 7.75 1.00 23.48
N ILE A 39 7.47 -0.29 23.60
CA ILE A 39 7.71 -1.25 22.51
C ILE A 39 6.75 -0.92 21.38
N ILE A 40 7.28 -0.77 20.16
CA ILE A 40 6.47 -0.43 18.99
C ILE A 40 5.55 -1.63 18.67
N PRO A 41 4.21 -1.44 18.65
CA PRO A 41 3.30 -2.50 18.23
C PRO A 41 3.59 -2.95 16.79
N GLU A 42 3.39 -4.23 16.51
CA GLU A 42 3.73 -4.83 15.21
C GLU A 42 3.09 -4.10 14.02
N SER A 43 1.83 -3.67 14.14
CA SER A 43 1.15 -2.91 13.09
C SER A 43 1.81 -1.55 12.81
N VAL A 44 2.27 -0.86 13.85
CA VAL A 44 2.98 0.43 13.73
C VAL A 44 4.37 0.22 13.15
N TYR A 45 5.05 -0.85 13.55
CA TYR A 45 6.36 -1.20 12.99
C TYR A 45 6.29 -1.44 11.49
N HIS A 46 5.31 -2.22 11.00
CA HIS A 46 5.13 -2.46 9.57
C HIS A 46 4.91 -1.15 8.79
N LEU A 47 4.07 -0.26 9.31
CA LEU A 47 3.83 1.06 8.71
C LEU A 47 5.10 1.91 8.68
N LEU A 48 5.87 1.95 9.77
CA LEU A 48 7.13 2.67 9.87
C LEU A 48 8.15 2.13 8.86
N TYR A 49 8.31 0.81 8.79
CA TYR A 49 9.23 0.17 7.84
C TYR A 49 8.89 0.54 6.40
N GLN A 50 7.62 0.39 5.99
CA GLN A 50 7.18 0.76 4.65
C GLN A 50 7.42 2.24 4.35
N THR A 51 7.16 3.10 5.33
CA THR A 51 7.35 4.55 5.20
C THR A 51 8.82 4.89 5.02
N VAL A 52 9.68 4.41 5.92
CA VAL A 52 11.12 4.68 5.88
C VAL A 52 11.77 4.09 4.62
N HIS A 53 11.38 2.88 4.21
CA HIS A 53 11.88 2.26 2.98
C HIS A 53 11.54 3.09 1.73
N ALA A 54 10.30 3.61 1.65
CA ALA A 54 9.89 4.48 0.56
C ALA A 54 10.64 5.83 0.56
N LEU A 55 10.83 6.45 1.74
CA LEU A 55 11.62 7.69 1.87
C LEU A 55 13.09 7.48 1.50
N ALA A 56 13.70 6.37 1.94
CA ALA A 56 15.09 6.02 1.62
C ALA A 56 15.30 5.85 0.10
N SER A 57 14.25 5.42 -0.60
CA SER A 57 14.18 5.28 -2.06
C SER A 57 13.83 6.59 -2.79
N GLY A 58 13.72 7.72 -2.09
CA GLY A 58 13.40 9.03 -2.67
C GLY A 58 11.93 9.19 -3.09
N LYS A 59 11.03 8.35 -2.60
CA LYS A 59 9.60 8.43 -2.92
C LYS A 59 8.88 9.38 -1.97
N VAL A 60 7.92 10.14 -2.50
CA VAL A 60 6.99 10.94 -1.69
C VAL A 60 5.88 10.05 -1.13
N ILE A 61 5.53 10.26 0.13
CA ILE A 61 4.54 9.45 0.86
C ILE A 61 3.38 10.32 1.30
N SER A 62 2.17 9.79 1.19
CA SER A 62 0.96 10.36 1.76
C SER A 62 0.30 9.34 2.66
N VAL A 63 0.04 9.72 3.92
CA VAL A 63 -0.74 8.93 4.87
C VAL A 63 -2.14 9.49 4.91
N VAL A 64 -3.13 8.65 4.63
CA VAL A 64 -4.54 9.02 4.61
C VAL A 64 -5.31 8.17 5.62
N ILE A 65 -6.03 8.82 6.53
CA ILE A 65 -7.00 8.13 7.38
C ILE A 65 -8.21 7.82 6.49
N GLN A 66 -8.47 6.54 6.28
CA GLN A 66 -9.63 6.11 5.52
C GLN A 66 -10.77 5.78 6.48
N ASP A 67 -11.96 6.28 6.14
CA ASP A 67 -13.18 5.83 6.80
C ASP A 67 -13.31 4.32 6.59
N ARG A 68 -13.72 3.58 7.63
CA ARG A 68 -14.01 2.14 7.49
C ARG A 68 -15.00 1.86 6.37
N GLU A 69 -15.89 2.81 6.13
CA GLU A 69 -16.92 2.78 5.10
C GLU A 69 -16.79 3.96 4.14
N LEU A 70 -16.68 3.64 2.86
CA LEU A 70 -16.51 4.58 1.78
C LEU A 70 -17.84 4.85 1.09
N THR A 71 -18.03 6.09 0.64
CA THR A 71 -19.09 6.38 -0.33
C THR A 71 -18.75 5.73 -1.67
N THR A 72 -19.75 5.48 -2.51
CA THR A 72 -19.51 4.96 -3.87
C THR A 72 -18.60 5.87 -4.70
N GLN A 73 -18.54 7.17 -4.41
CA GLN A 73 -17.64 8.07 -5.11
C GLN A 73 -16.19 7.82 -4.67
N LYS A 74 -15.91 7.89 -3.35
CA LYS A 74 -14.56 7.61 -2.81
C LYS A 74 -14.04 6.24 -3.26
N ALA A 75 -14.91 5.23 -3.24
CA ALA A 75 -14.55 3.87 -3.67
C ALA A 75 -14.21 3.80 -5.17
N ALA A 76 -14.94 4.52 -6.02
CA ALA A 76 -14.68 4.55 -7.46
C ALA A 76 -13.35 5.27 -7.76
N ASP A 77 -13.08 6.36 -7.05
CA ASP A 77 -11.84 7.13 -7.16
C ASP A 77 -10.63 6.26 -6.78
N LEU A 78 -10.73 5.50 -5.69
CA LEU A 78 -9.68 4.57 -5.25
C LEU A 78 -9.42 3.43 -6.24
N LEU A 79 -10.47 2.89 -6.87
CA LEU A 79 -10.33 1.86 -7.91
C LEU A 79 -9.87 2.42 -9.27
N LYS A 80 -9.85 3.75 -9.43
CA LYS A 80 -9.61 4.48 -10.68
C LYS A 80 -10.60 4.07 -11.78
N VAL A 81 -11.88 4.02 -11.45
CA VAL A 81 -12.98 3.67 -12.37
C VAL A 81 -14.12 4.68 -12.29
N SER A 82 -15.04 4.64 -13.27
CA SER A 82 -16.23 5.47 -13.19
C SER A 82 -17.16 4.98 -12.07
N ARG A 83 -17.86 5.92 -11.41
CA ARG A 83 -18.86 5.57 -10.38
C ARG A 83 -19.97 4.64 -10.89
N PRO A 84 -20.53 4.79 -12.12
CA PRO A 84 -21.49 3.83 -12.66
C PRO A 84 -20.92 2.41 -12.77
N TYR A 85 -19.66 2.27 -13.16
CA TYR A 85 -19.01 0.96 -13.22
C TYR A 85 -18.84 0.34 -11.84
N LEU A 86 -18.43 1.11 -10.83
CA LEU A 86 -18.41 0.62 -9.45
C LEU A 86 -19.80 0.13 -9.02
N ILE A 87 -20.86 0.91 -9.27
CA ILE A 87 -22.23 0.51 -8.90
C ILE A 87 -22.60 -0.82 -9.55
N LYS A 88 -22.25 -1.04 -10.82
CA LYS A 88 -22.45 -2.31 -11.50
C LYS A 88 -21.74 -3.47 -10.77
N LEU A 89 -20.49 -3.29 -10.36
CA LEU A 89 -19.76 -4.30 -9.58
C LEU A 89 -20.46 -4.61 -8.24
N LEU A 90 -20.96 -3.57 -7.55
CA LEU A 90 -21.70 -3.75 -6.30
C LEU A 90 -22.99 -4.56 -6.52
N GLU A 91 -23.76 -4.21 -7.55
CA GLU A 91 -25.04 -4.87 -7.88
C GLU A 91 -24.84 -6.31 -8.39
N GLN A 92 -23.69 -6.60 -8.98
CA GLN A 92 -23.28 -7.94 -9.38
C GLN A 92 -22.74 -8.80 -8.22
N GLY A 93 -22.53 -8.20 -7.04
CA GLY A 93 -22.00 -8.90 -5.87
C GLY A 93 -20.48 -9.12 -5.90
N GLU A 94 -19.78 -8.54 -6.87
CA GLU A 94 -18.31 -8.63 -6.99
C GLU A 94 -17.60 -7.93 -5.83
N ILE A 95 -18.24 -6.90 -5.26
CA ILE A 95 -17.74 -6.19 -4.08
C ILE A 95 -18.89 -6.06 -3.07
N PRO A 96 -18.73 -6.57 -1.84
CA PRO A 96 -19.71 -6.39 -0.78
C PRO A 96 -20.00 -4.92 -0.50
N TYR A 97 -21.26 -4.59 -0.23
CA TYR A 97 -21.67 -3.26 0.20
C TYR A 97 -22.80 -3.35 1.23
N ILE A 98 -22.95 -2.30 2.01
CA ILE A 98 -24.10 -2.11 2.89
C ILE A 98 -24.90 -0.87 2.47
N THR A 99 -26.15 -0.80 2.91
CA THR A 99 -27.00 0.38 2.71
C THR A 99 -27.18 1.12 4.03
N VAL A 100 -26.82 2.40 4.03
CA VAL A 100 -27.11 3.33 5.13
C VAL A 100 -28.16 4.30 4.64
N GLY A 101 -29.41 4.10 5.09
CA GLY A 101 -30.58 4.72 4.48
C GLY A 101 -30.72 4.32 3.01
N THR A 102 -30.74 5.30 2.11
CA THR A 102 -30.83 5.09 0.65
C THR A 102 -29.47 5.01 -0.04
N HIS A 103 -28.37 5.21 0.69
CA HIS A 103 -27.04 5.28 0.10
C HIS A 103 -26.23 4.01 0.35
N ARG A 104 -25.53 3.56 -0.68
CA ARG A 104 -24.57 2.45 -0.57
C ARG A 104 -23.27 2.93 0.10
N ARG A 105 -22.68 2.04 0.89
CA ARG A 105 -21.37 2.18 1.54
C ARG A 105 -20.56 0.92 1.29
N VAL A 106 -19.28 1.09 1.00
CA VAL A 106 -18.35 -0.01 0.70
C VAL A 106 -17.29 -0.02 1.78
N ARG A 107 -17.03 -1.16 2.42
CA ARG A 107 -15.95 -1.25 3.39
C ARG A 107 -14.60 -1.11 2.69
N PHE A 108 -13.68 -0.35 3.29
CA PHE A 108 -12.35 -0.14 2.71
C PHE A 108 -11.63 -1.47 2.44
N ASP A 109 -11.64 -2.39 3.41
CA ASP A 109 -10.98 -3.70 3.31
C ASP A 109 -11.52 -4.53 2.13
N ASP A 110 -12.84 -4.52 1.93
CA ASP A 110 -13.47 -5.29 0.85
C ASP A 110 -13.15 -4.68 -0.52
N LEU A 111 -13.08 -3.35 -0.61
CA LEU A 111 -12.65 -2.65 -1.82
C LEU A 111 -11.20 -2.97 -2.17
N MET A 112 -10.30 -2.98 -1.18
CA MET A 112 -8.88 -3.27 -1.39
C MET A 112 -8.65 -4.72 -1.78
N LYS A 113 -9.34 -5.67 -1.15
CA LYS A 113 -9.30 -7.09 -1.56
C LYS A 113 -9.69 -7.28 -3.02
N TYR A 114 -10.78 -6.65 -3.46
CA TYR A 114 -11.20 -6.69 -4.87
C TYR A 114 -10.11 -6.09 -5.77
N LYS A 115 -9.54 -4.94 -5.39
CA LYS A 115 -8.47 -4.30 -6.15
C LYS A 115 -7.26 -5.21 -6.33
N GLU A 116 -6.79 -5.84 -5.25
CA GLU A 116 -5.64 -6.75 -5.27
C GLU A 116 -5.91 -7.96 -6.18
N GLN A 117 -7.07 -8.59 -6.06
CA GLN A 117 -7.45 -9.72 -6.90
C GLN A 117 -7.53 -9.33 -8.39
N ARG A 118 -8.15 -8.19 -8.69
CA ARG A 118 -8.26 -7.65 -10.05
C ARG A 118 -6.89 -7.35 -10.65
N ASP A 119 -6.03 -6.68 -9.89
CA ASP A 119 -4.71 -6.28 -10.36
C ASP A 119 -3.80 -7.52 -10.55
N ALA A 120 -3.88 -8.51 -9.67
CA ALA A 120 -3.18 -9.79 -9.83
C ALA A 120 -3.62 -10.55 -11.08
N LYS A 121 -4.94 -10.65 -11.32
CA LYS A 121 -5.49 -11.30 -12.52
C LYS A 121 -5.04 -10.59 -13.80
N ARG A 122 -4.98 -9.26 -13.78
CA ARG A 122 -4.48 -8.47 -14.91
C ARG A 122 -3.00 -8.73 -15.18
N SER A 123 -2.17 -8.79 -14.13
CA SER A 123 -0.75 -9.12 -14.27
C SER A 123 -0.53 -10.53 -14.82
N GLN A 124 -1.31 -11.51 -14.35
CA GLN A 124 -1.25 -12.88 -14.86
C GLN A 124 -1.56 -12.95 -16.35
N PHE A 125 -2.67 -12.33 -16.80
CA PHE A 125 -3.01 -12.32 -18.23
C PHE A 125 -1.95 -11.63 -19.08
N LEU A 126 -1.35 -10.54 -18.60
CA LEU A 126 -0.29 -9.86 -19.33
C LEU A 126 0.94 -10.77 -19.48
N GLN A 127 1.29 -11.53 -18.43
CA GLN A 127 2.37 -12.51 -18.49
C GLN A 127 2.04 -13.62 -19.50
N GLU A 128 0.84 -14.18 -19.46
CA GLU A 128 0.39 -15.19 -20.43
C GLU A 128 0.47 -14.68 -21.88
N MET A 129 0.12 -13.40 -22.12
CA MET A 129 0.24 -12.80 -23.45
C MET A 129 1.69 -12.63 -23.91
N ILE A 130 2.61 -12.29 -23.00
CA ILE A 130 4.04 -12.19 -23.28
C ILE A 130 4.59 -13.58 -23.63
N ASP A 131 4.30 -14.58 -22.80
CA ASP A 131 4.76 -15.96 -22.99
C ASP A 131 4.28 -16.52 -24.35
N ILE A 132 3.01 -16.29 -24.72
CA ILE A 132 2.47 -16.70 -26.05
C ILE A 132 3.19 -15.99 -27.19
N SER A 133 3.55 -14.71 -27.01
CA SER A 133 4.20 -13.90 -28.05
C SER A 133 5.68 -14.27 -28.20
N GLU A 134 6.36 -14.65 -27.11
CA GLU A 134 7.71 -15.23 -27.13
C GLU A 134 7.72 -16.62 -27.77
N GLU A 135 6.77 -17.50 -27.44
CA GLU A 135 6.63 -18.82 -28.07
C GLU A 135 6.32 -18.71 -29.57
N ALA A 136 5.58 -17.68 -29.98
CA ALA A 136 5.30 -17.39 -31.38
C ALA A 136 6.46 -16.69 -32.13
N GLY A 137 7.57 -16.38 -31.46
CA GLY A 137 8.76 -15.76 -32.07
C GLY A 137 8.57 -14.29 -32.47
N LEU A 138 7.62 -13.57 -31.87
CA LEU A 138 7.36 -12.15 -32.20
C LEU A 138 8.34 -11.15 -31.55
N TYR A 139 9.29 -11.64 -30.76
CA TYR A 139 10.36 -10.85 -30.15
C TYR A 139 11.75 -11.36 -30.57
N ASP A 140 12.00 -11.41 -31.88
CA ASP A 140 13.39 -11.37 -32.37
C ASP A 140 13.86 -9.91 -32.30
N TYR A 141 14.76 -9.61 -31.36
CA TYR A 141 15.50 -8.36 -31.39
C TYR A 141 16.41 -8.39 -32.63
N GLU A 142 16.04 -7.69 -33.70
CA GLU A 142 16.98 -7.37 -34.78
C GLU A 142 18.05 -6.44 -34.22
N GLU A 143 19.33 -6.87 -34.27
CA GLU A 143 20.54 -6.12 -33.88
C GLU A 143 20.77 -4.86 -34.74
#